data_AF-A0A965CAF7-F1
#
_entry.id   AF-A0A965CAF7-F1
#
_cell.length_a   1.000
_cell.length_b   1.000
_cell.length_c   1.000
_cell.angle_alpha   90.00
_cell.angle_beta   90.00
_cell.angle_gamma   90.00
#
_symmetry.space_group_name_H-M   'P 1'
#
loop_
_entity.id
_entity.type
_entity.pdbx_description
1 polymer ?
#
loop_
_entity_poly.entity_id
_entity_poly.type
_entity_poly.pdbx_seq_one_letter_code
_entity_poly.pdbx_strand_id
1 'polypeptide(L)'
;MDLATRNLRVVIRRVDFLLKDGIARAYLADLCDQLHSAVSLMREGLSDPEALENAQQELVEIVRQLDPKRFGIADQIREASVLLLLRPLVVDLLCATGMSEDEARAELPEV
;
A
#
# COMPACT_ATOMS: atom_id res chain seq x y z
N MET A 1 -11.94 2.74 -9.89
CA MET A 1 -11.94 1.47 -9.10
C MET A 1 -11.31 0.27 -9.82
N ASP A 2 -11.23 0.24 -11.16
CA ASP A 2 -10.58 -0.88 -11.89
C ASP A 2 -9.04 -0.95 -11.65
N LEU A 3 -8.37 0.20 -11.50
CA LEU A 3 -6.91 0.29 -11.33
C LEU A 3 -6.41 -0.36 -10.02
N ALA A 4 -7.02 -0.03 -8.87
CA ALA A 4 -6.65 -0.64 -7.59
C ALA A 4 -6.83 -2.16 -7.60
N THR A 5 -7.93 -2.65 -8.17
CA THR A 5 -8.22 -4.10 -8.28
C THR A 5 -7.21 -4.80 -9.19
N ARG A 6 -6.78 -4.14 -10.27
CA ARG A 6 -5.72 -4.63 -11.16
C ARG A 6 -4.37 -4.69 -10.46
N ASN A 7 -3.99 -3.64 -9.74
CA ASN A 7 -2.73 -3.59 -8.98
C ASN A 7 -2.71 -4.67 -7.89
N LEU A 8 -3.81 -4.86 -7.17
CA LEU A 8 -3.93 -5.90 -6.15
C LEU A 8 -3.69 -7.31 -6.72
N ARG A 9 -4.18 -7.61 -7.92
CA ARG A 9 -3.93 -8.92 -8.58
C ARG A 9 -2.44 -9.16 -8.84
N VAL A 10 -1.68 -8.13 -9.19
CA VAL A 10 -0.24 -8.23 -9.45
C VAL A 10 0.51 -8.44 -8.13
N VAL A 11 0.13 -7.69 -7.08
CA VAL A 11 0.69 -7.84 -5.72
C VAL A 11 0.48 -9.25 -5.19
N ILE A 12 -0.75 -9.78 -5.24
CA ILE A 12 -1.09 -11.13 -4.75
C ILE A 12 -0.23 -12.20 -5.43
N ARG A 13 -0.10 -12.14 -6.76
CA ARG A 13 0.75 -13.10 -7.49
C ARG A 13 2.21 -13.04 -7.09
N ARG A 14 2.72 -11.85 -6.75
CA ARG A 14 4.10 -11.69 -6.29
C ARG A 14 4.28 -12.23 -4.88
N VAL A 15 3.31 -11.99 -3.99
CA VAL A 15 3.30 -12.53 -2.63
C VAL A 15 3.26 -14.05 -2.66
N ASP A 16 2.41 -14.68 -3.48
CA ASP A 16 2.36 -16.14 -3.66
C ASP A 16 3.72 -16.73 -4.06
N PHE A 17 4.48 -16.01 -4.88
CA PHE A 17 5.83 -16.43 -5.25
C PHE A 17 6.82 -16.26 -4.09
N LEU A 18 6.71 -15.16 -3.35
CA LEU A 18 7.61 -14.84 -2.24
C LEU A 18 7.44 -15.82 -1.08
N LEU A 19 6.22 -16.27 -0.80
CA LEU A 19 5.93 -17.22 0.28
C LEU A 19 6.57 -18.61 0.09
N LYS A 20 7.01 -18.96 -1.12
CA LYS A 20 7.56 -20.30 -1.43
C LYS A 20 8.86 -20.62 -0.69
N ASP A 21 9.60 -19.61 -0.22
CA ASP A 21 10.84 -19.82 0.53
C ASP A 21 10.61 -20.10 2.03
N GLY A 22 9.38 -19.96 2.51
CA GLY A 22 9.03 -20.21 3.92
C GLY A 22 9.60 -19.19 4.90
N ILE A 23 10.17 -18.07 4.43
CA ILE A 23 10.78 -17.05 5.28
C ILE A 23 9.70 -16.09 5.79
N ALA A 24 9.62 -15.95 7.12
CA ALA A 24 8.72 -15.01 7.77
C ALA A 24 9.12 -13.55 7.48
N ARG A 25 8.12 -12.73 7.13
CA ARG A 25 8.30 -11.31 6.78
C ARG A 25 7.29 -10.47 7.55
N ALA A 26 7.55 -10.30 8.85
CA ALA A 26 6.64 -9.60 9.77
C ALA A 26 6.27 -8.21 9.25
N TYR A 27 7.25 -7.45 8.71
CA TYR A 27 7.00 -6.11 8.17
C TYR A 27 6.00 -6.09 7.00
N LEU A 28 5.96 -7.12 6.14
CA LEU A 28 4.97 -7.21 5.07
C LEU A 28 3.58 -7.55 5.63
N ALA A 29 3.52 -8.39 6.66
CA ALA A 29 2.27 -8.69 7.35
C ALA A 29 1.71 -7.41 8.01
N ASP A 30 2.55 -6.66 8.73
CA ASP A 30 2.16 -5.41 9.37
C ASP A 30 1.67 -4.37 8.35
N LEU A 31 2.31 -4.28 7.17
CA LEU A 31 1.85 -3.40 6.09
C LEU A 31 0.50 -3.84 5.51
N CYS A 32 0.29 -5.15 5.34
CA CYS A 32 -1.00 -5.69 4.89
C CYS A 32 -2.12 -5.40 5.90
N ASP A 33 -1.84 -5.52 7.21
CA ASP A 33 -2.81 -5.23 8.27
C ASP A 33 -3.16 -3.74 8.31
N GLN A 34 -2.17 -2.84 8.16
CA GLN A 34 -2.39 -1.41 8.03
C GLN A 34 -3.26 -1.07 6.81
N LEU A 35 -2.96 -1.66 5.65
CA LEU A 35 -3.76 -1.47 4.43
C LEU A 35 -5.19 -1.99 4.60
N HIS A 36 -5.37 -3.12 5.29
CA HIS A 36 -6.70 -3.67 5.56
C HIS A 36 -7.53 -2.72 6.44
N SER A 37 -6.92 -2.14 7.48
CA SER A 37 -7.56 -1.15 8.35
C SER A 37 -7.97 0.10 7.57
N ALA A 38 -7.06 0.70 6.81
CA ALA A 38 -7.33 1.90 6.03
C ALA A 38 -8.45 1.67 4.99
N VAL A 39 -8.43 0.55 4.25
CA VAL A 39 -9.49 0.19 3.30
C VAL A 39 -10.83 -0.08 4.00
N SER A 40 -10.80 -0.59 5.24
CA SER A 40 -12.01 -0.75 6.04
C SER A 40 -12.60 0.58 6.48
N LEU A 41 -11.77 1.56 6.85
CA LEU A 41 -12.21 2.93 7.10
C LEU A 41 -12.78 3.58 5.84
N MET A 42 -12.20 3.35 4.65
CA MET A 42 -12.79 3.86 3.40
C MET A 42 -14.21 3.33 3.17
N ARG A 43 -14.48 2.08 3.56
CA ARG A 43 -15.83 1.49 3.47
C ARG A 43 -16.80 2.18 4.43
N GLU A 44 -16.37 2.50 5.64
CA GLU A 44 -17.15 3.30 6.60
C GLU A 44 -17.36 4.74 6.09
N GLY A 45 -16.35 5.26 5.38
CA GLY A 45 -16.33 6.52 4.64
C GLY A 45 -17.47 6.71 3.65
N LEU A 46 -18.12 5.63 3.22
CA LEU A 46 -19.32 5.69 2.36
C LEU A 46 -20.53 6.29 3.08
N SER A 47 -20.56 6.25 4.41
CA SER A 47 -21.64 6.80 5.25
C SER A 47 -21.17 7.89 6.20
N ASP A 48 -19.87 7.95 6.50
CA ASP A 48 -19.27 8.92 7.43
C ASP A 48 -18.05 9.62 6.79
N PRO A 49 -18.15 10.92 6.42
CA PRO A 49 -17.04 11.66 5.86
C PRO A 49 -15.77 11.69 6.74
N GLU A 50 -15.92 11.69 8.07
CA GLU A 50 -14.78 11.71 9.00
C GLU A 50 -13.95 10.41 8.90
N ALA A 51 -14.62 9.27 8.73
CA ALA A 51 -13.95 8.00 8.48
C ALA A 51 -13.17 7.99 7.15
N LEU A 52 -13.66 8.69 6.12
CA LEU A 52 -12.95 8.81 4.84
C LEU A 52 -11.70 9.69 4.98
N GLU A 53 -11.77 10.79 5.73
CA GLU A 53 -10.62 11.64 6.04
C GLU A 53 -9.55 10.87 6.85
N ASN A 54 -9.99 10.11 7.85
CA ASN A 54 -9.08 9.24 8.64
C ASN A 54 -8.42 8.18 7.75
N ALA A 55 -9.18 7.55 6.84
CA ALA A 55 -8.62 6.59 5.89
C ALA A 55 -7.55 7.22 4.98
N GLN A 56 -7.79 8.44 4.50
CA GLN A 56 -6.81 9.18 3.69
C GLN A 56 -5.52 9.43 4.48
N GLN A 57 -5.63 9.86 5.75
CA GLN A 57 -4.47 10.09 6.62
C GLN A 57 -3.67 8.80 6.87
N GLU A 58 -4.35 7.67 7.14
CA GLU A 58 -3.67 6.38 7.30
C GLU A 58 -2.95 5.95 6.01
N LEU A 59 -3.58 6.12 4.84
CA LEU A 59 -2.95 5.79 3.56
C LEU A 59 -1.72 6.67 3.28
N VAL A 60 -1.72 7.94 3.70
CA VAL A 60 -0.54 8.82 3.62
C VAL A 60 0.60 8.30 4.49
N GLU A 61 0.31 7.83 5.70
CA GLU A 61 1.34 7.24 6.56
C GLU A 61 1.85 5.90 6.03
N ILE A 62 0.99 5.10 5.39
CA ILE A 62 1.38 3.84 4.75
C ILE A 62 2.26 4.11 3.52
N VAL A 63 1.91 5.06 2.64
CA VAL A 63 2.65 5.30 1.40
C VAL A 63 4.09 5.74 1.68
N ARG A 64 4.30 6.53 2.74
CA ARG A 64 5.63 6.98 3.22
C ARG A 64 6.49 5.84 3.77
N GLN A 65 5.91 4.69 4.09
CA GLN A 65 6.66 3.50 4.51
C GLN A 65 7.20 2.70 3.33
N LEU A 66 6.75 2.95 2.09
CA LEU A 66 7.06 2.13 0.91
C LEU A 66 8.46 2.39 0.31
N ASP A 67 9.48 2.43 1.17
CA ASP A 67 10.90 2.53 0.81
C ASP A 67 11.64 1.24 1.21
N PRO A 68 12.22 0.48 0.26
CA PRO A 68 13.04 -0.70 0.55
C PRO A 68 14.20 -0.46 1.53
N LYS A 69 14.76 0.77 1.57
CA LYS A 69 15.87 1.10 2.49
C LYS A 69 15.42 1.08 3.95
N ARG A 70 14.16 1.43 4.23
CA ARG A 70 13.58 1.47 5.58
C ARG A 70 13.50 0.08 6.24
N PHE A 71 13.43 -0.99 5.44
CA PHE A 71 13.39 -2.37 5.92
C PHE A 71 14.74 -3.11 5.76
N GLY A 72 15.79 -2.45 5.27
CA GLY A 72 17.09 -3.09 5.04
C GLY A 72 17.08 -4.11 3.88
N ILE A 73 16.15 -3.95 2.93
CA ILE A 73 15.94 -4.90 1.82
C ILE A 73 16.25 -4.28 0.45
N ALA A 74 16.91 -3.12 0.39
CA ALA A 74 17.19 -2.41 -0.86
C ALA A 74 17.90 -3.29 -1.90
N ASP A 75 18.81 -4.15 -1.46
CA ASP A 75 19.55 -5.09 -2.31
C ASP A 75 18.79 -6.41 -2.57
N GLN A 76 17.64 -6.61 -1.93
CA GLN A 76 16.84 -7.83 -2.02
C GLN A 76 15.72 -7.67 -3.05
N ILE A 77 16.05 -7.87 -4.33
CA ILE A 77 15.14 -7.69 -5.49
C ILE A 77 13.76 -8.35 -5.28
N ARG A 78 13.72 -9.55 -4.67
CA ARG A 78 12.46 -10.27 -4.41
C ARG A 78 11.55 -9.54 -3.45
N GLU A 79 12.10 -9.01 -2.37
CA GLU A 79 11.33 -8.36 -1.31
C GLU A 79 10.99 -6.91 -1.68
N ALA A 80 11.98 -6.17 -2.18
CA ALA A 80 11.81 -4.81 -2.67
C ALA A 80 10.72 -4.73 -3.73
N SER A 81 10.57 -5.74 -4.59
CA SER A 81 9.53 -5.75 -5.61
C SER A 81 8.09 -5.76 -5.06
N VAL A 82 7.82 -6.35 -3.90
CA VAL A 82 6.46 -6.31 -3.31
C VAL A 82 6.14 -4.89 -2.86
N LEU A 83 7.08 -4.25 -2.15
CA LEU A 83 6.95 -2.84 -1.74
C LEU A 83 6.74 -1.90 -2.93
N LEU A 84 7.52 -2.08 -3.99
CA LEU A 84 7.38 -1.27 -5.20
C LEU A 84 6.04 -1.50 -5.92
N LEU A 85 5.47 -2.71 -5.84
CA LEU A 85 4.15 -3.00 -6.39
C LEU A 85 3.00 -2.45 -5.53
N LEU A 86 3.22 -2.25 -4.22
CA LEU A 86 2.26 -1.58 -3.35
C LEU A 86 2.16 -0.09 -3.65
N ARG A 87 3.23 0.58 -4.11
CA ARG A 87 3.23 2.02 -4.43
C ARG A 87 2.06 2.46 -5.32
N PRO A 88 1.86 1.90 -6.53
CA PRO A 88 0.72 2.29 -7.38
C PRO A 88 -0.64 1.91 -6.79
N LEU A 89 -0.72 0.82 -6.01
CA LEU A 89 -1.96 0.45 -5.32
C LEU A 89 -2.36 1.53 -4.29
N VAL A 90 -1.43 1.98 -3.46
CA VAL A 90 -1.72 2.98 -2.43
C VAL A 90 -2.02 4.34 -3.05
N VAL A 91 -1.34 4.71 -4.14
CA VAL A 91 -1.70 5.91 -4.93
C VAL A 91 -3.14 5.82 -5.44
N ASP A 92 -3.56 4.69 -6.01
CA ASP A 92 -4.96 4.51 -6.45
C ASP A 92 -5.96 4.62 -5.30
N LEU A 93 -5.60 4.12 -4.11
CA LEU A 93 -6.44 4.21 -2.91
C LEU A 93 -6.53 5.66 -2.40
N LEU A 94 -5.42 6.40 -2.37
CA LEU A 94 -5.40 7.83 -2.04
C LEU A 94 -6.29 8.62 -3.00
N CYS A 95 -6.16 8.38 -4.31
CA CYS A 95 -7.05 8.99 -5.30
C CYS A 95 -8.53 8.65 -5.06
N ALA A 96 -8.82 7.42 -4.63
CA ALA A 96 -10.19 6.99 -4.30
C ALA A 96 -10.77 7.67 -3.05
N THR A 97 -9.93 8.23 -2.17
CA THR A 97 -10.37 9.09 -1.05
C THR A 97 -10.63 10.55 -1.46
N GLY A 98 -10.31 10.93 -2.70
CA GLY A 98 -10.50 12.28 -3.23
C GLY A 98 -9.22 13.12 -3.35
N MET A 99 -8.05 12.59 -2.94
CA MET A 99 -6.75 13.23 -3.20
C MET A 99 -6.47 13.28 -4.70
N SER A 100 -5.80 14.34 -5.18
CA SER A 100 -5.36 14.36 -6.58
C SER A 100 -4.22 13.36 -6.84
N GLU A 101 -4.07 12.91 -8.08
CA GLU A 101 -3.00 11.97 -8.44
C GLU A 101 -1.60 12.57 -8.20
N ASP A 102 -1.42 13.85 -8.47
CA ASP A 102 -0.15 14.54 -8.28
C ASP A 102 0.22 14.64 -6.79
N GLU A 103 -0.75 14.96 -5.93
CA GLU A 103 -0.55 14.96 -4.47
C GLU A 103 -0.24 13.56 -3.94
N ALA A 104 -1.00 12.55 -4.37
CA ALA A 104 -0.77 11.17 -3.96
C ALA A 104 0.61 10.64 -4.39
N ARG A 105 1.09 11.05 -5.56
CA ARG A 105 2.43 10.71 -6.04
C ARG A 105 3.52 11.46 -5.27
N ALA A 106 3.26 12.71 -4.85
CA ALA A 106 4.21 13.50 -4.07
C ALA A 106 4.45 12.92 -2.65
N GLU A 107 3.51 12.15 -2.12
CA GLU A 107 3.68 11.45 -0.83
C GLU A 107 4.60 10.21 -0.90
N LEU A 108 4.93 9.73 -2.09
CA LEU A 108 5.80 8.56 -2.25
C LEU A 108 7.25 8.89 -1.88
N PRO A 109 7.97 7.99 -1.18
CA PRO A 109 9.38 8.18 -0.91
C PRO A 109 10.23 8.12 -2.19
N GLU A 110 11.34 8.85 -2.18
CA GLU A 110 12.40 8.73 -3.19
C GLU A 110 13.13 7.39 -3.03
N VAL A 111 13.16 6.57 -4.08
CA VAL A 111 13.80 5.24 -4.06
C VAL A 111 15.05 5.24 -4.90
#